data_AF-A0A9X9M6I6-F1
#
_entry.id   AF-A0A9X9M6I6-F1
#
_cell.length_a   1.000
_cell.length_b   1.000
_cell.length_c   1.000
_cell.angle_alpha   90.00
_cell.angle_beta   90.00
_cell.angle_gamma   90.00
#
_symmetry.space_group_name_H-M   'P 1'
#
loop_
_entity.id
_entity.type
_entity.pdbx_description
1 polymer ?
#
loop_
_entity_poly.entity_id
_entity_poly.type
_entity_poly.pdbx_seq_one_letter_code
_entity_poly.pdbx_strand_id
1 'polypeptide(L)'
;MKFFTKCVTFSKRIADYDEVHDIPMIAQVTDCLPEFIIRGMAMASFYHARCLQLGLGVTKDEATAKRYYSKACRLNPALADELHCLLIRQRI
;
A
#
# COMPACT_ATOMS: atom_id res chain seq x y z
N MET A 1 4.76 -3.72 -19.82
CA MET A 1 4.77 -4.28 -18.45
C MET A 1 5.73 -3.61 -17.45
N LYS A 2 6.77 -2.87 -17.87
CA LYS A 2 7.76 -2.22 -16.97
C LYS A 2 7.16 -1.31 -15.87
N PHE A 3 5.97 -0.73 -16.09
CA PHE A 3 5.29 0.12 -15.11
C PHE A 3 4.90 -0.64 -13.83
N PHE A 4 4.23 -1.79 -13.97
CA PHE A 4 3.78 -2.56 -12.81
C PHE A 4 4.93 -3.19 -12.04
N THR A 5 6.01 -3.60 -12.70
CA THR A 5 7.21 -4.08 -12.01
C THR A 5 7.80 -2.99 -11.09
N LYS A 6 7.90 -1.74 -11.57
CA LYS A 6 8.34 -0.61 -10.73
C LYS A 6 7.38 -0.31 -9.59
N CYS A 7 6.07 -0.34 -9.87
CA CYS A 7 5.03 -0.18 -8.86
C CYS A 7 5.19 -1.22 -7.76
N VAL A 8 5.33 -2.50 -8.10
CA VAL A 8 5.54 -3.59 -7.14
C VAL A 8 6.77 -3.36 -6.28
N THR A 9 7.93 -3.05 -6.90
CA THR A 9 9.17 -2.84 -6.13
C THR A 9 9.04 -1.71 -5.13
N PHE A 10 8.46 -0.57 -5.55
CA PHE A 10 8.33 0.60 -4.68
C PHE A 10 7.26 0.41 -3.61
N SER A 11 6.06 -0.04 -4.03
CA SER A 11 4.92 -0.25 -3.12
C SER A 11 5.21 -1.32 -2.09
N LYS A 12 5.86 -2.44 -2.46
CA LYS A 12 6.27 -3.48 -1.52
C LYS A 12 7.17 -2.94 -0.42
N ARG A 13 8.22 -2.21 -0.80
CA ARG A 13 9.18 -1.65 0.18
C ARG A 13 8.49 -0.81 1.24
N ILE A 14 7.56 0.06 0.84
CA ILE A 14 6.83 0.94 1.78
C ILE A 14 5.77 0.15 2.55
N ALA A 15 5.08 -0.78 1.89
CA ALA A 15 4.08 -1.63 2.53
C ALA A 15 4.68 -2.57 3.58
N ASP A 16 5.98 -2.87 3.50
CA ASP A 16 6.70 -3.72 4.44
C ASP A 16 7.15 -2.98 5.72
N TYR A 17 7.09 -1.64 5.77
CA TYR A 17 7.41 -0.89 6.98
C TYR A 17 6.52 -1.26 8.16
N ASP A 18 7.11 -1.38 9.34
CA ASP A 18 6.44 -1.66 10.59
C ASP A 18 5.74 -0.43 11.16
N GLU A 19 4.51 -0.61 11.63
CA GLU A 19 3.65 0.50 12.07
C GLU A 19 4.13 1.08 13.42
N VAL A 20 4.77 0.26 14.25
CA VAL A 20 5.18 0.63 15.62
C VAL A 20 6.57 1.27 15.61
N HIS A 21 7.50 0.75 14.82
CA HIS A 21 8.91 1.16 14.86
C HIS A 21 9.27 2.13 13.72
N ASP A 22 8.82 1.85 12.49
CA ASP A 22 9.28 2.63 11.32
C ASP A 22 8.55 3.97 11.22
N ILE A 23 7.27 4.04 11.59
CA ILE A 23 6.51 5.30 11.51
C ILE A 23 7.12 6.40 12.38
N PRO A 24 7.39 6.19 13.69
CA PRO A 24 8.05 7.21 14.51
C PRO A 24 9.45 7.55 14.03
N MET A 25 10.21 6.55 13.58
CA MET A 25 11.57 6.75 13.06
C MET A 25 11.58 7.60 11.79
N ILE A 26 10.70 7.31 10.83
CA ILE A 26 10.55 8.10 9.60
C ILE A 26 10.09 9.51 9.95
N ALA A 27 9.11 9.67 10.84
CA ALA A 27 8.63 10.97 11.27
C ALA A 27 9.77 11.82 11.85
N GLN A 28 10.59 11.24 12.73
CA GLN A 28 11.74 11.92 13.33
C GLN A 28 12.81 12.32 12.30
N VAL A 29 13.17 11.42 11.38
CA VAL A 29 14.24 11.67 10.40
C VAL A 29 13.82 12.67 9.33
N THR A 30 12.52 12.71 8.99
CA THR A 30 12.00 13.53 7.88
C THR A 30 11.27 14.79 8.32
N ASP A 31 11.05 14.97 9.63
CA ASP A 31 10.17 16.00 10.20
C ASP A 31 8.75 15.98 9.59
N CYS A 32 8.29 14.80 9.18
CA CYS A 32 6.97 14.60 8.59
C CYS A 32 5.96 14.15 9.66
N LEU A 33 4.72 14.64 9.55
CA LEU A 33 3.65 14.19 10.45
C LEU A 33 3.37 12.69 10.22
N PRO A 34 3.24 11.87 11.30
CA PRO A 34 2.94 10.45 11.21
C PRO A 34 1.71 10.12 10.35
N GLU A 35 0.70 10.99 10.35
CA GLU A 35 -0.52 10.81 9.55
C GLU A 35 -0.25 10.71 8.03
N PHE A 36 0.71 11.47 7.51
CA PHE A 36 1.07 11.42 6.09
C PHE A 36 1.86 10.16 5.75
N ILE A 37 2.71 9.71 6.68
CA ILE A 37 3.44 8.44 6.55
C ILE A 37 2.46 7.27 6.54
N ILE A 38 1.51 7.25 7.47
CA ILE A 38 0.41 6.26 7.54
C ILE A 38 -0.38 6.25 6.24
N ARG A 39 -0.75 7.42 5.70
CA ARG A 39 -1.47 7.54 4.43
C ARG A 39 -0.67 6.93 3.27
N GLY A 40 0.63 7.23 3.19
CA GLY A 40 1.53 6.67 2.18
C GLY A 40 1.67 5.15 2.29
N MET A 41 1.82 4.62 3.51
CA MET A 41 1.91 3.18 3.77
C MET A 41 0.60 2.45 3.44
N ALA A 42 -0.55 3.05 3.75
CA ALA A 42 -1.86 2.49 3.39
C ALA A 42 -2.02 2.42 1.87
N MET A 43 -1.68 3.50 1.15
CA MET A 43 -1.71 3.54 -0.31
C MET A 43 -0.78 2.50 -0.94
N ALA A 44 0.46 2.40 -0.45
CA ALA A 44 1.42 1.42 -0.92
C ALA A 44 0.95 -0.02 -0.69
N SER A 45 0.42 -0.31 0.50
CA SER A 45 -0.14 -1.62 0.84
C SER A 45 -1.29 -1.99 -0.10
N PHE A 46 -2.18 -1.04 -0.39
CA PHE A 46 -3.31 -1.25 -1.29
C PHE A 46 -2.87 -1.54 -2.74
N TYR A 47 -1.96 -0.74 -3.29
CA TYR A 47 -1.47 -0.96 -4.67
C TYR A 47 -0.62 -2.23 -4.80
N HIS A 48 0.16 -2.57 -3.78
CA HIS A 48 0.90 -3.84 -3.76
C HIS A 48 -0.07 -5.03 -3.73
N ALA A 49 -1.10 -4.96 -2.89
CA ALA A 49 -2.16 -5.96 -2.84
C ALA A 49 -2.87 -6.12 -4.19
N ARG A 50 -3.17 -5.02 -4.89
CA ARG A 50 -3.73 -5.07 -6.26
C ARG A 50 -2.82 -5.79 -7.24
N CYS A 51 -1.52 -5.49 -7.20
CA CYS A 51 -0.55 -6.14 -8.09
C CYS A 51 -0.49 -7.66 -7.83
N LEU A 52 -0.48 -8.08 -6.55
CA LEU A 52 -0.53 -9.49 -6.16
C LEU A 52 -1.86 -10.16 -6.53
N GLN A 53 -2.99 -9.49 -6.35
CA GLN A 53 -4.31 -10.04 -6.69
C GLN A 53 -4.43 -10.32 -8.19
N LEU A 54 -3.89 -9.44 -9.04
CA LEU A 54 -4.07 -9.47 -10.48
C LEU A 54 -2.87 -10.04 -11.25
N GLY A 55 -1.75 -10.32 -10.57
CA GLY A 55 -0.51 -10.77 -11.22
C GLY A 55 0.17 -9.68 -12.05
N LEU A 56 0.04 -8.40 -11.65
CA LEU A 56 0.57 -7.27 -12.41
C LEU A 56 2.01 -6.98 -12.00
N GLY A 57 2.96 -7.33 -12.87
CA GLY A 57 4.39 -7.11 -12.61
C GLY A 57 4.98 -7.97 -11.49
N VAL A 58 4.20 -8.91 -10.95
CA VAL A 58 4.55 -9.92 -9.93
C VAL A 58 3.69 -11.16 -10.15
N THR A 59 4.13 -12.33 -9.69
CA THR A 59 3.30 -13.53 -9.67
C THR A 59 2.04 -13.29 -8.84
N LYS A 60 0.90 -13.76 -9.33
CA LYS A 60 -0.38 -13.66 -8.62
C LYS A 60 -0.33 -14.43 -7.29
N ASP A 61 -0.73 -13.78 -6.20
CA ASP A 61 -0.80 -14.34 -4.85
C ASP A 61 -1.93 -13.66 -4.07
N GLU A 62 -3.10 -14.31 -4.05
CA GLU A 62 -4.28 -13.76 -3.38
C GLU A 62 -4.21 -13.80 -1.86
N ALA A 63 -3.47 -14.76 -1.28
CA ALA A 63 -3.35 -14.88 0.18
C ALA A 63 -2.56 -13.68 0.73
N THR A 64 -1.43 -13.37 0.08
CA THR A 64 -0.62 -12.21 0.44
C THR A 64 -1.32 -10.90 0.08
N ALA A 65 -2.06 -10.85 -1.04
CA ALA A 65 -2.89 -9.68 -1.38
C ALA A 65 -3.89 -9.33 -0.27
N LYS A 66 -4.61 -10.32 0.27
CA LYS A 66 -5.56 -10.11 1.39
C LYS A 66 -4.88 -9.49 2.61
N ARG A 67 -3.67 -9.95 2.97
CA ARG A 67 -2.90 -9.40 4.10
C ARG A 67 -2.58 -7.91 3.91
N TYR A 68 -2.14 -7.51 2.71
CA TYR A 68 -1.82 -6.12 2.44
C TYR A 68 -3.07 -5.23 2.31
N TYR A 69 -4.19 -5.74 1.77
CA TYR A 69 -5.46 -5.01 1.85
C TYR A 69 -5.91 -4.79 3.29
N SER A 70 -5.85 -5.82 4.14
CA SER A 70 -6.16 -5.68 5.57
C SER A 70 -5.24 -4.67 6.27
N LYS A 71 -3.95 -4.64 5.91
CA LYS A 71 -3.01 -3.63 6.40
C LYS A 71 -3.42 -2.22 5.95
N ALA A 72 -3.78 -2.02 4.69
CA ALA A 72 -4.26 -0.73 4.18
C ALA A 72 -5.51 -0.25 4.96
N CYS A 73 -6.49 -1.14 5.18
CA CYS A 73 -7.69 -0.82 5.94
C CYS A 73 -7.39 -0.50 7.41
N ARG A 74 -6.43 -1.18 8.05
CA ARG A 74 -6.03 -0.88 9.44
C ARG A 74 -5.34 0.48 9.55
N LEU A 75 -4.43 0.78 8.62
CA LEU A 75 -3.68 2.03 8.61
C LEU A 75 -4.56 3.24 8.31
N ASN A 76 -5.39 3.16 7.27
CA ASN A 76 -6.26 4.25 6.88
C ASN A 76 -7.53 3.72 6.19
N PRO A 77 -8.61 3.46 6.96
CA PRO A 77 -9.86 2.91 6.43
C PRO A 77 -10.49 3.81 5.36
N ALA A 78 -10.49 5.13 5.58
CA ALA A 78 -11.10 6.09 4.66
C ALA A 78 -10.39 6.10 3.30
N LEU A 79 -9.06 6.08 3.30
CA LEU A 79 -8.29 5.97 2.05
C LEU A 79 -8.51 4.62 1.36
N ALA A 80 -8.56 3.53 2.11
CA ALA A 80 -8.79 2.21 1.53
C ALA A 80 -10.16 2.12 0.85
N ASP A 81 -11.21 2.69 1.47
CA ASP A 81 -12.54 2.82 0.87
C ASP A 81 -12.54 3.72 -0.37
N GLU A 82 -11.86 4.87 -0.32
CA GLU A 82 -11.72 5.78 -1.45
C GLU A 82 -11.07 5.07 -2.66
N LEU A 83 -9.94 4.39 -2.44
CA LEU A 83 -9.25 3.62 -3.47
C LEU A 83 -10.14 2.49 -4.01
N HIS A 84 -10.85 1.78 -3.13
CA HIS A 84 -11.78 0.74 -3.53
C HIS A 84 -12.92 1.29 -4.42
N CYS A 85 -13.49 2.43 -4.05
CA CYS A 85 -14.50 3.13 -4.85
C CYS A 85 -13.97 3.55 -6.22
N LEU A 86 -12.72 4.04 -6.31
CA LEU A 86 -12.10 4.39 -7.58
C LEU A 86 -11.95 3.17 -8.51
N LEU A 87 -11.65 2.00 -7.95
CA LEU A 87 -11.54 0.74 -8.72
C LEU A 87 -12.90 0.25 -9.22
N ILE A 88 -13.93 0.31 -8.38
CA ILE A 88 -15.31 -0.02 -8.82
C ILE A 88 -15.71 0.88 -9.99
N ARG A 89 -15.30 2.15 -9.96
CA ARG A 89 -15.55 3.14 -11.02
C ARG A 89 -14.56 3.05 -12.20
N GLN A 90 -13.66 2.07 -12.22
CA GLN A 90 -12.63 1.86 -13.26
C GLN A 90 -11.75 3.10 -13.51
N ARG A 91 -11.47 3.88 -12.46
CA ARG A 91 -10.64 5.09 -12.55
C ARG A 91 -9.16 4.83 -12.27
N ILE A 92 -8.84 3.68 -11.67
CA ILE A 92 -7.49 3.20 -11.36
C ILE A 92 -7.45 1.67 -11.49
#